data_AF-A0A9E1EKX3-F1
#
_entry.id   AF-A0A9E1EKX3-F1
#
_cell.length_a   1.000
_cell.length_b   1.000
_cell.length_c   1.000
_cell.angle_alpha   90.00
_cell.angle_beta   90.00
_cell.angle_gamma   90.00
#
_symmetry.space_group_name_H-M   'P 1'
#
loop_
_entity.id
_entity.type
_entity.pdbx_description
1 polymer ?
#
loop_
_entity_poly.entity_id
_entity_poly.type
_entity_poly.pdbx_seq_one_letter_code
_entity_poly.pdbx_strand_id
1 'polypeptide(L)'
;MNLARKIANEFGRGIAAGFIISFGATVYLMMDNKLVASFLFCFGLFIVSEFDLNLYTGRIGYLATERTGSYLRYVALGLVGNFVGMLISVSILQQTRHANKLIEAASSSAASREGDNLLSLFLLGIYCGILMYIAVACFRRGKARGGINIMGYLGIFFCVPLFIQSGFEHSIANLYWFMMSGKQWTLSGLWIMLVVMAGNGVGSMVTRLVDHYVLERPQQKAQALAAKANAEEKDSE
;
A
#
# COMPACT_ATOMS: atom_id res chain seq x y z
N MET A 1 -12.61 -24.42 -2.23
CA MET A 1 -11.17 -24.35 -1.92
C MET A 1 -11.00 -24.58 -0.43
N ASN A 2 -10.19 -25.55 0.01
CA ASN A 2 -9.97 -25.78 1.45
C ASN A 2 -9.16 -24.62 2.08
N LEU A 3 -9.27 -24.47 3.41
CA LEU A 3 -8.70 -23.33 4.13
C LEU A 3 -7.18 -23.18 3.94
N ALA A 4 -6.45 -24.28 3.91
CA ALA A 4 -5.00 -24.29 3.70
C ALA A 4 -4.60 -23.68 2.35
N ARG A 5 -5.26 -24.08 1.26
CA ARG A 5 -5.00 -23.52 -0.08
C ARG A 5 -5.36 -22.03 -0.17
N LYS A 6 -6.38 -21.59 0.58
CA LYS A 6 -6.72 -20.16 0.70
C LYS A 6 -5.57 -19.39 1.36
N ILE A 7 -5.12 -19.83 2.54
CA ILE A 7 -4.02 -19.20 3.29
C ILE A 7 -2.73 -19.14 2.45
N ALA A 8 -2.38 -20.24 1.78
CA ALA A 8 -1.19 -20.29 0.93
C ALA A 8 -1.26 -19.27 -0.23
N ASN A 9 -2.44 -19.11 -0.85
CA ASN A 9 -2.64 -18.12 -1.92
C ASN A 9 -2.57 -16.67 -1.36
N GLU A 10 -3.23 -16.40 -0.23
CA GLU A 10 -3.20 -15.08 0.42
C GLU A 10 -1.78 -14.65 0.81
N PHE A 11 -0.99 -15.60 1.31
CA PHE A 11 0.42 -15.40 1.65
C PHE A 11 1.31 -15.23 0.42
N GLY A 12 1.14 -16.09 -0.61
CA GLY A 12 1.88 -16.00 -1.87
C GLY A 12 1.65 -14.66 -2.59
N ARG A 13 0.42 -14.15 -2.58
CA ARG A 13 0.10 -12.79 -3.07
C ARG A 13 0.79 -11.70 -2.25
N GLY A 14 0.99 -11.91 -0.95
CA GLY A 14 1.74 -11.01 -0.08
C GLY A 14 3.23 -10.98 -0.44
N ILE A 15 3.82 -12.15 -0.67
CA ILE A 15 5.22 -12.29 -1.13
C ILE A 15 5.40 -11.56 -2.46
N ALA A 16 4.53 -11.84 -3.43
CA ALA A 16 4.59 -11.17 -4.73
C ALA A 16 4.48 -9.65 -4.61
N ALA A 17 3.56 -9.14 -3.76
CA ALA A 17 3.43 -7.69 -3.54
C ALA A 17 4.72 -7.06 -2.98
N GLY A 18 5.33 -7.65 -1.94
CA GLY A 18 6.58 -7.14 -1.37
C GLY A 18 7.73 -7.12 -2.38
N PHE A 19 7.86 -8.22 -3.13
CA PHE A 19 8.85 -8.33 -4.20
C PHE A 19 8.64 -7.28 -5.30
N ILE A 20 7.40 -7.05 -5.74
CA ILE A 20 7.11 -6.05 -6.77
C ILE A 20 7.35 -4.61 -6.30
N ILE A 21 7.00 -4.27 -5.05
CA ILE A 21 7.28 -2.93 -4.49
C ILE A 21 8.79 -2.64 -4.47
N SER A 22 9.63 -3.67 -4.30
CA SER A 22 11.09 -3.51 -4.34
C SER A 22 11.62 -2.93 -5.66
N PHE A 23 10.92 -3.12 -6.79
CA PHE A 23 11.33 -2.54 -8.07
C PHE A 23 11.24 -1.02 -8.05
N GLY A 24 10.13 -0.48 -7.53
CA GLY A 24 9.96 0.96 -7.34
C GLY A 24 11.02 1.52 -6.39
N ALA A 25 11.26 0.84 -5.26
CA ALA A 25 12.26 1.24 -4.29
C ALA A 25 13.69 1.22 -4.87
N THR A 26 14.02 0.21 -5.68
CA THR A 26 15.31 0.08 -6.36
C THR A 26 15.54 1.25 -7.31
N VAL A 27 14.57 1.55 -8.19
CA VAL A 27 14.68 2.67 -9.12
C VAL A 27 14.82 4.00 -8.37
N TYR A 28 14.08 4.18 -7.27
CA TYR A 28 14.16 5.37 -6.44
C TYR A 28 15.56 5.62 -5.85
N LEU A 29 16.26 4.58 -5.39
CA LEU A 29 17.63 4.72 -4.90
C LEU A 29 18.66 4.85 -6.01
N MET A 30 18.44 4.17 -7.14
CA MET A 30 19.42 4.14 -8.24
C MET A 30 19.51 5.46 -9.02
N MET A 31 18.41 6.21 -9.07
CA MET A 31 18.29 7.44 -9.84
C MET A 31 18.57 8.69 -9.01
N ASP A 32 19.28 9.64 -9.60
CA ASP A 32 19.56 10.94 -8.98
C ASP A 32 18.34 11.87 -9.05
N ASN A 33 17.65 11.89 -10.21
CA ASN A 33 16.43 12.67 -10.39
C ASN A 33 15.25 12.01 -9.65
N LYS A 34 14.99 12.47 -8.42
CA LYS A 34 13.93 11.92 -7.56
C LYS A 34 12.53 12.15 -8.12
N LEU A 35 12.29 13.18 -8.92
CA LEU A 35 11.00 13.39 -9.58
C LEU A 35 10.71 12.24 -10.54
N VAL A 36 11.62 11.98 -11.49
CA VAL A 36 11.45 10.87 -12.45
C VAL A 36 11.38 9.53 -11.73
N ALA A 37 12.24 9.33 -10.73
CA ALA A 37 12.26 8.10 -9.96
C ALA A 37 10.93 7.84 -9.23
N SER A 38 10.27 8.89 -8.73
CA SER A 38 8.96 8.78 -8.08
C SER A 38 7.83 8.40 -9.04
N PHE A 39 7.88 8.85 -10.29
CA PHE A 39 6.96 8.41 -11.35
C PHE A 39 7.21 6.95 -11.75
N LEU A 40 8.47 6.52 -11.80
CA LEU A 40 8.80 5.12 -12.07
C LEU A 40 8.44 4.20 -10.89
N PHE A 41 8.43 4.71 -9.66
CA PHE A 41 7.95 3.98 -8.48
C PHE A 41 6.48 3.53 -8.66
N CYS A 42 5.67 4.27 -9.42
CA CYS A 42 4.29 3.89 -9.75
C CYS A 42 4.17 2.48 -10.31
N PHE A 43 5.20 1.97 -11.00
CA PHE A 43 5.24 0.59 -11.50
C PHE A 43 4.91 -0.43 -10.39
N GLY A 44 5.45 -0.25 -9.19
CA GLY A 44 5.20 -1.16 -8.07
C GLY A 44 3.73 -1.23 -7.70
N LEU A 45 3.10 -0.08 -7.43
CA LEU A 45 1.69 -0.05 -7.03
C LEU A 45 0.74 -0.38 -8.19
N PHE A 46 1.11 -0.03 -9.43
CA PHE A 46 0.38 -0.41 -10.63
C PHE A 46 0.26 -1.93 -10.75
N ILE A 47 1.39 -2.65 -10.72
CA ILE A 47 1.40 -4.11 -10.81
C ILE A 47 0.68 -4.74 -9.61
N VAL A 48 0.91 -4.25 -8.38
CA VAL A 48 0.18 -4.73 -7.20
C VAL A 48 -1.34 -4.63 -7.38
N SER A 49 -1.82 -3.52 -7.96
CA SER A 49 -3.25 -3.26 -8.11
C SER A 49 -3.85 -4.06 -9.27
N GLU A 50 -3.15 -4.16 -10.39
CA GLU A 50 -3.60 -4.89 -11.59
C GLU A 50 -3.77 -6.38 -11.28
N PHE A 51 -2.77 -6.99 -10.63
CA PHE A 51 -2.76 -8.40 -10.27
C PHE A 51 -3.46 -8.73 -8.94
N ASP A 52 -4.12 -7.74 -8.30
CA ASP A 52 -4.83 -7.90 -7.02
C ASP A 52 -3.97 -8.57 -5.93
N LEU A 53 -2.71 -8.11 -5.82
CA LEU A 53 -1.77 -8.62 -4.84
C LEU A 53 -2.09 -8.11 -3.43
N ASN A 54 -1.58 -8.81 -2.42
CA ASN A 54 -1.90 -8.55 -1.01
C ASN A 54 -0.86 -7.61 -0.38
N LEU A 55 -0.90 -6.34 -0.77
CA LEU A 55 -0.06 -5.30 -0.18
C LEU A 55 -0.73 -4.72 1.07
N TYR A 56 -0.05 -4.78 2.23
CA TYR A 56 -0.54 -4.29 3.51
C TYR A 56 -1.17 -2.90 3.43
N THR A 57 -0.43 -1.90 2.90
CA THR A 57 -0.88 -0.50 2.85
C THR A 57 -2.09 -0.28 1.93
N GLY A 58 -2.31 -1.16 0.95
CA GLY A 58 -3.48 -1.13 0.09
C GLY A 58 -4.71 -1.85 0.67
N ARG A 59 -4.56 -2.62 1.76
CA ARG A 59 -5.63 -3.43 2.36
C ARG A 59 -6.02 -2.98 3.77
N ILE A 60 -5.07 -2.45 4.55
CA ILE A 60 -5.26 -2.17 5.97
C ILE A 60 -6.46 -1.26 6.28
N GLY A 61 -6.71 -0.23 5.44
CA GLY A 61 -7.84 0.69 5.65
C GLY A 61 -9.21 0.02 5.65
N TYR A 62 -9.39 -1.04 4.86
CA TYR A 62 -10.67 -1.72 4.73
C TYR A 62 -11.07 -2.51 5.99
N LEU A 63 -10.15 -2.79 6.92
CA LEU A 63 -10.52 -3.37 8.23
C LEU A 63 -11.49 -2.47 9.00
N ALA A 64 -11.50 -1.16 8.73
CA ALA A 64 -12.42 -0.23 9.38
C ALA A 64 -13.90 -0.56 9.09
N THR A 65 -14.17 -1.15 7.91
CA THR A 65 -15.51 -1.56 7.45
C THR A 65 -15.69 -3.09 7.36
N GLU A 66 -14.62 -3.85 7.14
CA GLU A 66 -14.62 -5.31 7.01
C GLU A 66 -14.03 -5.98 8.26
N ARG A 67 -14.75 -5.88 9.38
CA ARG A 67 -14.30 -6.31 10.72
C ARG A 67 -14.43 -7.81 10.96
N THR A 68 -13.90 -8.62 10.03
CA THR A 68 -13.93 -10.09 10.13
C THR A 68 -12.56 -10.67 10.46
N GLY A 69 -12.52 -11.75 11.24
CA GLY A 69 -11.27 -12.46 11.54
C GLY A 69 -10.56 -12.98 10.28
N SER A 70 -11.32 -13.37 9.25
CA SER A 70 -10.74 -13.78 7.97
C SER A 70 -10.06 -12.62 7.23
N TYR A 71 -10.61 -11.41 7.29
CA TYR A 71 -10.00 -10.25 6.65
C TYR A 71 -8.78 -9.75 7.42
N LEU A 72 -8.84 -9.76 8.76
CA LEU A 72 -7.68 -9.49 9.60
C LEU A 72 -6.52 -10.44 9.30
N ARG A 73 -6.81 -11.75 9.17
CA ARG A 73 -5.81 -12.74 8.75
C ARG A 73 -5.27 -12.44 7.36
N TYR A 74 -6.13 -12.10 6.40
CA TYR A 74 -5.70 -11.73 5.05
C TYR A 74 -4.70 -10.58 5.07
N VAL A 75 -4.99 -9.50 5.79
CA VAL A 75 -4.09 -8.35 5.93
C VAL A 75 -2.80 -8.72 6.65
N ALA A 76 -2.87 -9.52 7.72
CA ALA A 76 -1.69 -9.98 8.45
C ALA A 76 -0.77 -10.87 7.60
N LEU A 77 -1.33 -11.82 6.85
CA LEU A 77 -0.59 -12.65 5.89
C LEU A 77 0.02 -11.77 4.78
N GLY A 78 -0.69 -10.74 4.35
CA GLY A 78 -0.18 -9.74 3.41
C GLY A 78 1.07 -9.05 3.94
N LEU A 79 1.01 -8.54 5.17
CA LEU A 79 2.14 -7.87 5.82
C LEU A 79 3.37 -8.79 5.94
N VAL A 80 3.19 -10.00 6.50
CA VAL A 80 4.29 -10.97 6.63
C VAL A 80 4.83 -11.38 5.26
N GLY A 81 3.94 -11.60 4.30
CA GLY A 81 4.33 -11.88 2.92
C GLY A 81 5.12 -10.73 2.30
N ASN A 82 4.71 -9.48 2.51
CA ASN A 82 5.41 -8.30 1.98
C ASN A 82 6.84 -8.22 2.53
N PHE A 83 7.03 -8.52 3.82
CA PHE A 83 8.37 -8.62 4.42
C PHE A 83 9.21 -9.71 3.74
N VAL A 84 8.68 -10.91 3.56
CA VAL A 84 9.39 -12.03 2.91
C VAL A 84 9.73 -11.70 1.46
N GLY A 85 8.78 -11.15 0.70
CA GLY A 85 9.00 -10.73 -0.69
C GLY A 85 10.07 -9.64 -0.82
N MET A 86 10.08 -8.69 0.11
CA MET A 86 11.10 -7.66 0.17
C MET A 86 12.48 -8.24 0.46
N LEU A 87 12.56 -9.13 1.45
CA LEU A 87 13.80 -9.82 1.83
C LEU A 87 14.39 -10.60 0.65
N ILE A 88 13.56 -11.35 -0.08
CA ILE A 88 13.99 -12.09 -1.29
C ILE A 88 14.61 -11.14 -2.32
N SER A 89 13.95 -10.02 -2.63
CA SER A 89 14.45 -9.07 -3.62
C SER A 89 15.76 -8.43 -3.18
N VAL A 90 15.85 -7.96 -1.93
CA VAL A 90 17.07 -7.37 -1.38
C VAL A 90 18.22 -8.37 -1.40
N SER A 91 17.99 -9.62 -0.99
CA SER A 91 19.01 -10.67 -1.01
C SER A 91 19.53 -10.94 -2.42
N ILE A 92 18.66 -10.93 -3.44
CA ILE A 92 19.08 -11.06 -4.85
C ILE A 92 19.93 -9.86 -5.28
N LEU A 93 19.48 -8.63 -5.00
CA LEU A 93 20.16 -7.40 -5.41
C LEU A 93 21.54 -7.24 -4.74
N GLN A 94 21.69 -7.75 -3.51
CA GLN A 94 22.97 -7.79 -2.80
C GLN A 94 24.02 -8.69 -3.47
N GLN A 95 23.61 -9.64 -4.33
CA GLN A 95 24.54 -10.47 -5.11
C GLN A 95 24.97 -9.84 -6.44
N THR A 96 24.62 -8.57 -6.69
CA THR A 96 24.88 -7.90 -7.96
C THR A 96 25.96 -6.84 -7.83
N ARG A 97 26.51 -6.40 -8.97
CA ARG A 97 27.43 -5.24 -9.05
C ARG A 97 26.84 -3.93 -8.49
N HIS A 98 25.52 -3.85 -8.30
CA HIS A 98 24.82 -2.67 -7.80
C HIS A 98 24.67 -2.65 -6.27
N ALA A 99 25.08 -3.72 -5.59
CA ALA A 99 24.91 -3.88 -4.14
C ALA A 99 25.47 -2.68 -3.35
N ASN A 100 26.72 -2.29 -3.57
CA ASN A 100 27.36 -1.21 -2.80
C ASN A 100 26.61 0.12 -2.95
N LYS A 101 26.23 0.50 -4.18
CA LYS A 101 25.46 1.73 -4.45
C LYS A 101 24.10 1.71 -3.73
N LEU A 102 23.41 0.57 -3.77
CA LEU A 102 22.11 0.41 -3.13
C LEU A 102 22.23 0.42 -1.60
N ILE A 103 23.23 -0.26 -1.04
CA ILE A 103 23.50 -0.28 0.41
C ILE A 103 23.78 1.13 0.92
N GLU A 104 24.63 1.90 0.23
CA GLU A 104 24.95 3.28 0.60
C GLU A 104 23.71 4.18 0.57
N ALA A 105 22.95 4.17 -0.53
CA ALA A 105 21.74 4.97 -0.67
C ALA A 105 20.63 4.57 0.33
N ALA A 106 20.49 3.27 0.59
CA ALA A 106 19.56 2.75 1.58
C ALA A 106 19.99 3.11 3.01
N SER A 107 21.30 3.12 3.29
CA SER A 107 21.84 3.48 4.61
C SER A 107 21.59 4.94 4.94
N SER A 108 21.74 5.83 3.95
CA SER A 108 21.37 7.25 4.08
C SER A 108 19.86 7.41 4.35
N SER A 109 19.03 6.70 3.57
CA SER A 109 17.57 6.70 3.77
C SER A 109 17.20 6.20 5.17
N ALA A 110 17.76 5.08 5.63
CA ALA A 110 17.51 4.54 6.96
C ALA A 110 17.99 5.49 8.08
N ALA A 111 19.20 6.06 7.94
CA ALA A 111 19.76 6.98 8.93
C ALA A 111 18.89 8.23 9.13
N SER A 112 18.32 8.79 8.06
CA SER A 112 17.41 9.94 8.18
C SER A 112 16.15 9.63 9.01
N ARG A 113 15.64 8.39 8.96
CA ARG A 113 14.50 7.97 9.80
C ARG A 113 14.94 7.69 11.24
N GLU A 114 16.10 7.11 11.44
CA GLU A 114 16.65 6.89 12.78
C GLU A 114 16.99 8.19 13.52
N GLY A 115 17.33 9.25 12.78
CA GLY A 115 17.54 10.59 13.32
C GLY A 115 16.25 11.40 13.53
N ASP A 116 15.10 10.91 13.07
CA ASP A 116 13.81 11.57 13.27
C ASP A 116 13.11 11.08 14.55
N ASN A 117 12.19 11.89 15.06
CA ASN A 117 11.37 11.55 16.20
C ASN A 117 10.18 10.66 15.77
N LEU A 118 9.79 9.73 16.65
CA LEU A 118 8.75 8.75 16.36
C LEU A 118 7.38 9.39 16.06
N LEU A 119 7.06 10.54 16.68
CA LEU A 119 5.80 11.24 16.41
C LEU A 119 5.77 11.79 14.98
N SER A 120 6.86 12.39 14.51
CA SER A 120 7.01 12.83 13.11
C SER A 120 6.80 11.66 12.15
N LEU A 121 7.51 10.55 12.35
CA LEU A 121 7.38 9.36 11.51
C LEU A 121 5.95 8.78 11.51
N PHE A 122 5.27 8.81 12.65
CA PHE A 122 3.88 8.41 12.77
C PHE A 122 2.96 9.31 11.94
N LEU A 123 3.10 10.63 12.05
CA LEU A 123 2.29 11.61 11.32
C LEU A 123 2.55 11.53 9.81
N LEU A 124 3.82 11.44 9.39
CA LEU A 124 4.19 11.20 7.99
C LEU A 124 3.60 9.88 7.48
N GLY A 125 3.57 8.86 8.34
CA GLY A 125 2.89 7.59 8.07
C GLY A 125 1.38 7.75 7.86
N ILE A 126 0.70 8.60 8.62
CA ILE A 126 -0.73 8.91 8.43
C ILE A 126 -0.97 9.49 7.05
N TYR A 127 -0.21 10.51 6.65
CA TYR A 127 -0.35 11.13 5.34
C TYR A 127 -0.11 10.14 4.19
N CYS A 128 0.90 9.27 4.32
CA CYS A 128 1.11 8.19 3.36
C CYS A 128 -0.10 7.24 3.31
N GLY A 129 -0.62 6.82 4.46
CA GLY A 129 -1.77 5.92 4.57
C GLY A 129 -3.03 6.46 3.88
N ILE A 130 -3.28 7.76 3.99
CA ILE A 130 -4.37 8.46 3.30
C ILE A 130 -4.20 8.30 1.77
N LEU A 131 -3.02 8.63 1.24
CA LEU A 131 -2.76 8.57 -0.20
C LEU A 131 -2.80 7.13 -0.74
N MET A 132 -2.29 6.15 0.03
CA MET A 132 -2.36 4.74 -0.37
C MET A 132 -3.80 4.23 -0.43
N TYR A 133 -4.65 4.62 0.52
CA TYR A 133 -6.08 4.34 0.45
C TYR A 133 -6.71 4.94 -0.80
N ILE A 134 -6.49 6.23 -1.06
CA ILE A 134 -7.08 6.94 -2.20
C ILE A 134 -6.69 6.27 -3.52
N ALA A 135 -5.40 5.97 -3.71
CA ALA A 135 -4.91 5.30 -4.92
C ALA A 135 -5.65 3.98 -5.18
N VAL A 136 -5.75 3.13 -4.15
CA VAL A 136 -6.40 1.81 -4.27
C VAL A 136 -7.92 1.94 -4.42
N ALA A 137 -8.56 2.88 -3.73
CA ALA A 137 -9.99 3.14 -3.85
C ALA A 137 -10.36 3.61 -5.28
N CYS A 138 -9.58 4.54 -5.84
CA CYS A 138 -9.71 4.95 -7.24
C CYS A 138 -9.56 3.77 -8.20
N PHE A 139 -8.56 2.91 -7.96
CA PHE A 139 -8.33 1.73 -8.78
C PHE A 139 -9.48 0.73 -8.74
N ARG A 140 -10.00 0.43 -7.55
CA ARG A 140 -11.15 -0.46 -7.37
C ARG A 140 -12.41 0.09 -8.04
N ARG A 141 -12.66 1.39 -7.90
CA ARG A 141 -13.83 2.06 -8.52
C ARG A 141 -13.76 2.04 -10.03
N GLY A 142 -12.62 2.38 -10.61
CA GLY A 142 -12.47 2.34 -12.06
C GLY A 142 -12.56 0.91 -12.61
N LYS A 143 -12.02 -0.10 -11.90
CA LYS A 143 -12.21 -1.52 -12.28
C LYS A 143 -13.68 -1.94 -12.22
N ALA A 144 -14.44 -1.48 -11.21
CA ALA A 144 -15.86 -1.78 -11.08
C ALA A 144 -16.75 -1.12 -12.16
N ARG A 145 -16.32 0.02 -12.74
CA ARG A 145 -17.03 0.69 -13.84
C ARG A 145 -16.92 -0.06 -15.18
N GLY A 146 -15.96 -0.97 -15.32
CA GLY A 146 -15.67 -1.64 -16.59
C GLY A 146 -14.93 -0.75 -17.59
N GLY A 147 -14.41 -1.34 -18.66
CA GLY A 147 -13.58 -0.65 -19.66
C GLY A 147 -12.17 -0.33 -19.16
N ILE A 148 -11.53 0.68 -19.76
CA ILE A 148 -10.16 1.09 -19.40
C ILE A 148 -10.17 1.81 -18.05
N ASN A 149 -9.34 1.35 -17.10
CA ASN A 149 -9.28 1.85 -15.73
C ASN A 149 -8.50 3.19 -15.59
N ILE A 150 -8.89 4.22 -16.35
CA ILE A 150 -8.23 5.54 -16.37
C ILE A 150 -8.20 6.16 -14.97
N MET A 151 -9.32 6.09 -14.24
CA MET A 151 -9.41 6.61 -12.87
C MET A 151 -8.40 5.94 -11.93
N GLY A 152 -8.25 4.61 -12.03
CA GLY A 152 -7.31 3.86 -11.23
C GLY A 152 -5.86 4.23 -11.54
N TYR A 153 -5.53 4.32 -12.83
CA TYR A 153 -4.18 4.68 -13.26
C TYR A 153 -3.84 6.10 -12.78
N LEU A 154 -4.72 7.08 -13.00
CA LEU A 154 -4.51 8.45 -12.52
C LEU A 154 -4.36 8.49 -10.99
N GLY A 155 -5.19 7.74 -10.25
CA GLY A 155 -5.07 7.64 -8.79
C GLY A 155 -3.66 7.22 -8.35
N ILE A 156 -3.09 6.20 -8.98
CA ILE A 156 -1.73 5.74 -8.70
C ILE A 156 -0.69 6.78 -9.12
N PHE A 157 -0.78 7.31 -10.35
CA PHE A 157 0.19 8.25 -10.92
C PHE A 157 0.19 9.63 -10.25
N PHE A 158 -0.86 10.00 -9.51
CA PHE A 158 -0.86 11.19 -8.66
C PHE A 158 -0.42 10.87 -7.23
N CYS A 159 -0.98 9.83 -6.60
CA CYS A 159 -0.72 9.57 -5.17
C CYS A 159 0.71 9.11 -4.91
N VAL A 160 1.30 8.28 -5.79
CA VAL A 160 2.64 7.72 -5.58
C VAL A 160 3.72 8.80 -5.66
N PRO A 161 3.83 9.60 -6.74
CA PRO A 161 4.82 10.67 -6.78
C PRO A 161 4.60 11.69 -5.69
N LEU A 162 3.34 12.02 -5.37
CA LEU A 162 3.01 12.99 -4.33
C LEU A 162 3.55 12.57 -2.95
N PHE A 163 3.32 11.32 -2.51
CA PHE A 163 3.81 10.92 -1.18
C PHE A 163 5.35 10.89 -1.12
N ILE A 164 5.99 10.48 -2.22
CA ILE A 164 7.46 10.40 -2.30
C ILE A 164 8.06 11.82 -2.26
N GLN A 165 7.56 12.74 -3.10
CA GLN A 165 8.06 14.12 -3.12
C GLN A 165 7.72 14.89 -1.85
N SER A 166 6.64 14.53 -1.16
CA SER A 166 6.26 15.13 0.12
C SER A 166 7.01 14.55 1.32
N GLY A 167 7.83 13.51 1.12
CA GLY A 167 8.59 12.87 2.19
C GLY A 167 7.73 12.07 3.18
N PHE A 168 6.56 11.57 2.76
CA PHE A 168 5.72 10.73 3.61
C PHE A 168 6.26 9.31 3.73
N GLU A 169 6.05 8.69 4.89
CA GLU A 169 6.66 7.41 5.23
C GLU A 169 5.75 6.23 4.88
N HIS A 170 6.22 5.36 3.98
CA HIS A 170 5.52 4.15 3.56
C HIS A 170 6.18 2.92 4.19
N SER A 171 5.48 2.24 5.11
CA SER A 171 6.00 1.10 5.87
C SER A 171 6.65 0.01 5.01
N ILE A 172 6.02 -0.41 3.91
CA ILE A 172 6.60 -1.45 3.02
C ILE A 172 7.79 -0.93 2.21
N ALA A 173 7.86 0.37 1.88
CA ALA A 173 9.03 0.92 1.20
C ALA A 173 10.19 1.05 2.19
N ASN A 174 9.88 1.38 3.45
CA ASN A 174 10.84 1.41 4.54
C ASN A 174 11.47 0.05 4.80
N LEU A 175 10.75 -1.06 4.63
CA LEU A 175 11.35 -2.40 4.65
C LEU A 175 12.54 -2.48 3.70
N TYR A 176 12.45 -1.92 2.49
CA TYR A 176 13.57 -1.92 1.55
C TYR A 176 14.78 -1.15 2.11
N TRP A 177 14.57 0.07 2.63
CA TRP A 177 15.66 0.91 3.17
C TRP A 177 16.37 0.18 4.32
N PHE A 178 15.60 -0.35 5.27
CA PHE A 178 16.14 -1.03 6.44
C PHE A 178 16.78 -2.38 6.08
N MET A 179 16.20 -3.16 5.17
CA MET A 179 16.79 -4.45 4.76
C MET A 179 18.05 -4.28 3.92
N MET A 180 18.04 -3.37 2.95
CA MET A 180 19.19 -3.13 2.09
C MET A 180 20.36 -2.52 2.87
N SER A 181 20.09 -1.70 3.90
CA SER A 181 21.12 -1.18 4.81
C SER A 181 21.55 -2.15 5.92
N GLY A 182 20.94 -3.34 6.02
CA GLY A 182 21.23 -4.31 7.08
C GLY A 182 20.70 -3.94 8.47
N LYS A 183 19.80 -2.95 8.57
CA LYS A 183 19.24 -2.42 9.82
C LYS A 183 17.89 -3.02 10.21
N GLN A 184 17.35 -3.96 9.45
CA GLN A 184 16.01 -4.54 9.67
C GLN A 184 15.83 -5.24 11.03
N TRP A 185 16.92 -5.67 11.67
CA TRP A 185 16.91 -6.34 12.98
C TRP A 185 17.37 -5.46 14.14
N THR A 186 17.64 -4.18 13.87
CA THR A 186 17.99 -3.21 14.92
C THR A 186 16.75 -2.81 15.71
N LEU A 187 16.93 -2.50 17.00
CA LEU A 187 15.82 -2.07 17.85
C LEU A 187 15.18 -0.77 17.33
N SER A 188 16.00 0.18 16.86
CA SER A 188 15.55 1.41 16.20
C SER A 188 14.71 1.10 14.96
N GLY A 189 15.22 0.26 14.06
CA GLY A 189 14.52 -0.13 12.85
C GLY A 189 13.17 -0.82 13.13
N LEU A 190 13.13 -1.75 14.08
CA LEU A 190 11.89 -2.42 14.48
C LEU A 190 10.84 -1.42 14.98
N TRP A 191 11.22 -0.51 15.88
CA TRP A 191 10.29 0.50 16.39
C TRP A 191 9.81 1.47 15.31
N ILE A 192 10.70 1.97 14.47
CA ILE A 192 10.36 2.84 13.34
C ILE A 192 9.37 2.15 12.40
N MET A 193 9.62 0.90 12.04
CA MET A 193 8.72 0.14 11.17
C MET A 193 7.33 -0.02 11.79
N LEU A 194 7.24 -0.34 13.08
CA LEU A 194 5.96 -0.46 13.79
C LEU A 194 5.21 0.87 13.83
N VAL A 195 5.90 1.97 14.12
CA VAL A 195 5.32 3.31 14.21
C VAL A 195 4.79 3.79 12.85
N VAL A 196 5.59 3.66 11.79
CA VAL A 196 5.15 4.02 10.43
C VAL A 196 4.00 3.13 9.96
N MET A 197 4.04 1.83 10.27
CA MET A 197 2.96 0.89 9.97
C MET A 197 1.66 1.29 10.66
N ALA A 198 1.72 1.64 11.95
CA ALA A 198 0.56 2.15 12.68
C ALA A 198 0.03 3.44 12.05
N GLY A 199 0.91 4.39 11.68
CA GLY A 199 0.53 5.62 10.98
C GLY A 199 -0.19 5.33 9.66
N ASN A 200 0.39 4.48 8.80
CA ASN A 200 -0.23 4.07 7.54
C ASN A 200 -1.63 3.46 7.77
N GLY A 201 -1.75 2.60 8.78
CA GLY A 201 -3.02 1.98 9.18
C GLY A 201 -4.06 3.02 9.57
N VAL A 202 -3.72 3.95 10.48
CA VAL A 202 -4.61 5.02 10.94
C VAL A 202 -5.07 5.89 9.77
N GLY A 203 -4.14 6.40 8.96
CA GLY A 203 -4.48 7.25 7.81
C GLY A 203 -5.40 6.54 6.82
N SER A 204 -5.13 5.28 6.52
CA SER A 204 -5.94 4.46 5.61
C SER A 204 -7.34 4.17 6.18
N MET A 205 -7.43 3.79 7.45
CA MET A 205 -8.71 3.48 8.11
C MET A 205 -9.60 4.71 8.28
N VAL A 206 -9.05 5.85 8.69
CA VAL A 206 -9.79 7.11 8.80
C VAL A 206 -10.35 7.51 7.43
N THR A 207 -9.52 7.46 6.38
CA THR A 207 -9.96 7.78 5.02
C THR A 207 -11.05 6.82 4.54
N ARG A 208 -10.92 5.51 4.83
CA ARG A 208 -11.95 4.52 4.52
C ARG A 208 -13.28 4.83 5.20
N LEU A 209 -13.26 5.24 6.46
CA LEU A 209 -14.48 5.56 7.21
C LEU A 209 -15.18 6.79 6.63
N VAL A 210 -14.41 7.84 6.30
CA VAL A 210 -14.95 9.02 5.60
C VAL A 210 -15.58 8.60 4.28
N ASP A 211 -14.84 7.85 3.47
CA ASP A 211 -15.30 7.39 2.16
C ASP A 211 -16.59 6.55 2.27
N HIS A 212 -16.66 5.65 3.25
CA HIS A 212 -17.83 4.81 3.47
C HIS A 212 -19.05 5.60 3.93
N TYR A 213 -18.91 6.40 4.99
CA TYR A 213 -20.06 7.02 5.66
C TYR A 213 -20.50 8.33 5.01
N VAL A 214 -19.58 9.09 4.42
CA VAL A 214 -19.87 10.39 3.83
C VAL A 214 -20.19 10.26 2.34
N LEU A 215 -19.56 9.33 1.62
CA LEU A 215 -19.71 9.23 0.16
C LEU A 215 -20.55 8.02 -0.26
N GLU A 216 -20.15 6.81 0.12
CA GLU A 216 -20.78 5.57 -0.40
C GLU A 216 -22.18 5.34 0.18
N ARG A 217 -22.35 5.45 1.50
CA ARG A 217 -23.61 5.12 2.18
C ARG A 217 -24.79 6.01 1.75
N PRO A 218 -24.64 7.34 1.56
CA PRO A 218 -25.72 8.18 1.04
C PRO A 218 -26.10 7.80 -0.40
N GLN A 219 -25.13 7.52 -1.27
CA GLN A 219 -25.38 7.12 -2.66
C GLN A 219 -26.15 5.80 -2.73
N GLN A 220 -25.76 4.80 -1.93
CA GLN A 220 -26.45 3.52 -1.86
C GLN A 220 -27.91 3.67 -1.38
N LYS A 221 -28.15 4.52 -0.38
CA LYS A 221 -29.52 4.82 0.09
C LYS A 221 -30.37 5.45 -1.00
N ALA A 222 -29.83 6.45 -1.70
CA ALA A 222 -30.53 7.11 -2.80
C ALA A 222 -30.88 6.13 -3.93
N GLN A 223 -29.93 5.27 -4.32
CA GLN A 223 -30.15 4.23 -5.32
C GLN A 223 -31.20 3.20 -4.90
N ALA A 224 -31.17 2.76 -3.63
CA ALA A 224 -32.16 1.83 -3.10
C ALA A 224 -33.58 2.42 -3.06
N LEU A 225 -33.71 3.71 -2.74
CA LEU A 225 -35.00 4.41 -2.77
C LEU A 225 -35.53 4.54 -4.21
N ALA A 226 -34.68 4.94 -5.15
CA ALA A 226 -35.05 5.02 -6.57
C ALA A 226 -35.45 3.65 -7.15
N ALA A 227 -34.74 2.58 -6.79
CA ALA A 227 -35.05 1.23 -7.24
C ALA A 227 -36.41 0.73 -6.71
N LYS A 228 -36.78 1.10 -5.47
CA LYS A 228 -38.10 0.78 -4.90
C LYS A 228 -39.22 1.53 -5.60
N ALA A 229 -39.06 2.84 -5.81
CA ALA A 229 -40.06 3.66 -6.52
C ALA A 229 -40.34 3.11 -7.93
N ASN A 230 -39.30 2.74 -8.68
CA ASN A 230 -39.45 2.17 -10.02
C ASN A 230 -40.08 0.76 -10.03
N ALA A 231 -40.01 0.02 -8.93
CA ALA A 231 -40.65 -1.29 -8.81
C ALA A 231 -42.15 -1.14 -8.49
N GLU A 232 -42.49 -0.22 -7.59
CA GLU A 232 -43.89 0.10 -7.26
C GLU A 232 -44.67 0.66 -8.46
N GLU A 233 -44.02 1.47 -9.32
CA GLU A 233 -44.63 1.99 -10.55
C GLU A 233 -44.93 0.87 -11.56
N LYS A 234 -44.02 -0.12 -11.69
CA LYS A 234 -44.22 -1.28 -12.57
C LYS A 234 -45.27 -2.28 -12.08
N ASP A 235 -45.47 -2.41 -10.78
CA ASP A 235 -46.51 -3.26 -10.21
C ASP A 235 -47.92 -2.61 -10.28
N SER A 236 -47.98 -1.32 -10.63
CA SER A 236 -49.22 -0.56 -10.79
C SER A 236 -49.73 -0.44 -12.24
N GLU A 237 -48.94 -0.89 -13.22
CA GLU A 237 -49.30 -1.04 -14.65
C GLU A 237 -49.79 -2.46 -14.97
#